data_AF-A0A960QPX4-F1
#
_entry.id   AF-A0A960QPX4-F1
#
_cell.length_a   1.000
_cell.length_b   1.000
_cell.length_c   1.000
_cell.angle_alpha   90.00
_cell.angle_beta   90.00
_cell.angle_gamma   90.00
#
_symmetry.space_group_name_H-M   'P 1'
#
loop_
_entity.id
_entity.type
_entity.pdbx_description
1 polymer ?
#
loop_
_entity_poly.entity_id
_entity_poly.type
_entity_poly.pdbx_seq_one_letter_code
_entity_poly.pdbx_strand_id
1 'polypeptide(L)'
;PGGVCFYFKTENILVSGDCLFQGGIGRTDLPGGDARILSSSLDRIMRLPDQTVVYAGHGPATTIGRERKTNPFLLDRSWAG
;
A
#
# COMPACT_ATOMS: atom_id res chain seq x y z
N PRO A 1 -9.86 7.26 8.58
CA PRO A 1 -10.53 7.59 7.29
C PRO A 1 -9.87 8.81 6.62
N GLY A 2 -9.99 8.97 5.29
CA GLY A 2 -9.49 10.15 4.55
C GLY A 2 -8.10 10.02 3.90
N GLY A 3 -7.45 8.86 3.99
CA GLY A 3 -6.22 8.59 3.25
C GLY A 3 -6.48 8.55 1.74
N VAL A 4 -5.61 9.19 0.96
CA VAL A 4 -5.65 9.20 -0.51
C VAL A 4 -4.30 8.78 -1.07
N CYS A 5 -4.33 8.12 -2.23
CA CYS A 5 -3.12 7.83 -3.01
C CYS A 5 -3.21 8.57 -4.34
N PHE A 6 -2.08 9.09 -4.80
CA PHE A 6 -1.97 9.77 -6.09
C PHE A 6 -1.20 8.90 -7.07
N TYR A 7 -1.85 8.47 -8.16
CA TYR A 7 -1.25 7.64 -9.18
C TYR A 7 -0.98 8.45 -10.45
N PHE A 8 0.28 8.54 -10.82
CA PHE A 8 0.80 9.21 -12.01
C PHE A 8 1.10 8.14 -13.07
N LYS A 9 0.11 7.91 -13.96
CA LYS A 9 0.14 6.79 -14.90
C LYS A 9 1.28 6.87 -15.91
N THR A 10 1.59 8.06 -16.42
CA THR A 10 2.64 8.26 -17.43
C THR A 10 4.02 7.93 -16.86
N GLU A 11 4.26 8.33 -15.62
CA GLU A 11 5.51 8.17 -14.90
C GLU A 11 5.63 6.78 -14.24
N ASN A 12 4.54 6.01 -14.18
CA ASN A 12 4.42 4.78 -13.41
C ASN A 12 4.81 4.99 -11.93
N ILE A 13 4.27 6.05 -11.33
CA ILE A 13 4.54 6.40 -9.93
C ILE A 13 3.24 6.40 -9.13
N LEU A 14 3.28 5.83 -7.92
CA LEU A 14 2.26 5.93 -6.90
C LEU A 14 2.82 6.65 -5.67
N VAL A 15 2.18 7.74 -5.26
CA VAL A 15 2.37 8.29 -3.91
C VAL A 15 1.30 7.67 -3.01
N SER A 16 1.69 6.74 -2.14
CA SER A 16 0.76 5.92 -1.36
C SER A 16 0.38 6.51 0.00
N GLY A 17 1.08 7.56 0.45
CA GLY A 17 0.97 8.04 1.84
C GLY A 17 1.30 6.90 2.80
N ASP A 18 0.50 6.74 3.85
CA ASP A 18 0.69 5.68 4.85
C ASP A 18 -0.13 4.41 4.55
N CYS A 19 -0.44 4.13 3.27
CA CYS A 19 -1.18 2.92 2.88
C CYS A 19 -0.26 1.70 2.68
N LEU A 20 0.81 1.87 1.88
CA LEU A 20 1.77 0.82 1.52
C LEU A 20 3.18 1.35 1.70
N PHE A 21 4.03 0.59 2.38
CA PHE A 21 5.45 0.85 2.62
C PHE A 21 6.31 -0.27 2.06
N GLN A 22 7.63 -0.08 2.01
CA GLN A 22 8.54 -1.19 1.75
C GLN A 22 8.44 -2.24 2.88
N GLY A 23 7.89 -3.41 2.58
CA GLY A 23 7.71 -4.50 3.54
C GLY A 23 6.66 -4.25 4.63
N GLY A 24 5.84 -3.22 4.51
CA GLY A 24 4.85 -2.85 5.52
C GLY A 24 3.57 -2.25 4.94
N ILE A 25 2.59 -2.00 5.81
CA ILE A 25 1.30 -1.36 5.49
C ILE A 25 0.93 -0.34 6.56
N GLY A 26 -0.09 0.48 6.29
CA GLY A 26 -0.67 1.41 7.25
C GLY A 26 -1.10 0.78 8.57
N ARG A 27 -1.07 1.58 9.64
CA ARG A 27 -1.62 1.20 10.94
C ARG A 27 -3.15 1.29 10.94
N THR A 28 -3.79 0.32 11.58
CA THR A 28 -5.26 0.23 11.71
C THR A 28 -5.72 0.35 13.15
N ASP A 29 -4.80 0.34 14.11
CA ASP A 29 -5.02 0.36 15.56
C ASP A 29 -5.19 1.77 16.15
N LEU A 30 -5.06 2.82 15.33
CA LEU A 30 -5.23 4.21 15.73
C LEU A 30 -6.69 4.67 15.56
N PRO A 31 -7.13 5.74 16.27
CA PRO A 31 -8.48 6.29 16.10
C PRO A 31 -8.84 6.56 14.63
N GLY A 32 -9.92 5.92 14.16
CA GLY A 32 -10.39 6.03 12.77
C GLY A 32 -9.67 5.11 11.76
N GLY A 33 -8.74 4.27 12.21
CA GLY A 33 -8.22 3.14 11.44
C GLY A 33 -9.27 2.03 11.31
N ASP A 34 -9.27 1.34 10.17
CA ASP A 34 -10.11 0.17 9.92
C ASP A 34 -9.35 -0.80 9.00
N ALA A 35 -9.14 -2.03 9.48
CA ALA A 35 -8.36 -3.04 8.79
C ALA A 35 -8.98 -3.49 7.46
N ARG A 36 -10.31 -3.56 7.39
CA ARG A 36 -11.03 -3.95 6.17
C ARG A 36 -10.93 -2.86 5.11
N ILE A 37 -11.01 -1.59 5.52
CA ILE A 37 -10.81 -0.44 4.62
C ILE A 37 -9.38 -0.41 4.07
N LEU A 38 -8.37 -0.63 4.91
CA LEU A 38 -6.98 -0.69 4.47
C LEU A 38 -6.75 -1.86 3.50
N SER A 39 -7.27 -3.05 3.83
CA SER A 39 -7.19 -4.25 2.98
C SER A 39 -7.79 -4.01 1.59
N SER A 40 -8.98 -3.40 1.53
CA SER A 40 -9.65 -3.02 0.26
C SER A 40 -8.86 -1.96 -0.52
N SER A 41 -8.21 -1.03 0.17
CA SER A 41 -7.35 -0.02 -0.46
C SER A 41 -6.10 -0.67 -1.08
N LEU A 42 -5.48 -1.62 -0.39
CA LEU A 42 -4.34 -2.39 -0.90
C LEU A 42 -4.74 -3.24 -2.11
N ASP A 43 -5.95 -3.80 -2.17
CA ASP A 43 -6.44 -4.52 -3.36
C ASP A 43 -6.49 -3.64 -4.60
N ARG A 44 -6.87 -2.36 -4.44
CA ARG A 44 -6.87 -1.40 -5.54
C ARG A 44 -5.45 -1.05 -5.97
N ILE A 45 -4.55 -0.84 -5.01
CA ILE A 45 -3.13 -0.55 -5.27
C ILE A 45 -2.44 -1.73 -5.97
N MET A 46 -2.73 -2.96 -5.56
CA MET A 46 -2.16 -4.18 -6.15
C MET A 46 -2.64 -4.47 -7.57
N ARG A 47 -3.64 -3.75 -8.10
CA ARG A 47 -4.02 -3.85 -9.53
C ARG A 47 -3.11 -3.03 -10.44
N LEU A 48 -2.21 -2.21 -9.89
CA LEU A 48 -1.27 -1.42 -10.68
C LEU A 48 -0.17 -2.31 -11.28
N PRO A 49 0.48 -1.86 -12.38
CA PRO A 49 1.60 -2.58 -12.99
C PRO A 49 2.77 -2.79 -12.03
N ASP A 50 3.45 -3.92 -12.11
CA ASP A 50 4.53 -4.31 -11.20
C ASP A 50 5.72 -3.33 -11.18
N GLN A 51 5.99 -2.66 -12.31
CA GLN A 51 7.04 -1.63 -12.43
C GLN A 51 6.68 -0.30 -11.79
N THR A 52 5.45 -0.14 -11.28
CA THR A 52 5.02 1.10 -10.64
C THR A 52 5.85 1.33 -9.37
N VAL A 53 6.56 2.46 -9.33
CA VAL A 53 7.35 2.88 -8.18
C VAL A 53 6.42 3.47 -7.12
N VAL A 54 6.57 3.04 -5.89
CA VAL A 54 5.78 3.49 -4.75
C VAL A 54 6.63 4.39 -3.86
N TYR A 55 6.21 5.64 -3.72
CA TYR A 55 6.71 6.57 -2.72
C TYR A 55 5.72 6.62 -1.55
N ALA A 56 6.12 6.03 -0.44
CA ALA A 56 5.34 6.04 0.80
C ALA A 56 5.55 7.34 1.59
N GLY A 57 4.68 7.57 2.58
CA GLY A 57 4.84 8.68 3.52
C GLY A 57 6.09 8.55 4.39
N HIS A 58 6.58 7.31 4.57
CA HIS A 58 7.71 6.98 5.43
C HIS A 58 8.56 5.86 4.83
N GLY A 59 9.85 5.88 5.15
CA GLY A 59 10.79 4.86 4.69
C GLY A 59 11.18 4.98 3.21
N PRO A 60 11.94 4.01 2.68
CA PRO A 60 12.43 4.05 1.31
C PRO A 60 11.34 3.71 0.28
N ALA A 61 11.58 4.10 -0.97
CA ALA A 61 10.74 3.73 -2.10
C ALA A 61 10.78 2.22 -2.39
N THR A 62 9.71 1.71 -3.01
CA THR A 62 9.60 0.31 -3.44
C THR A 62 8.86 0.20 -4.78
N THR A 63 8.49 -1.00 -5.22
CA THR A 63 7.63 -1.20 -6.39
C THR A 63 6.47 -2.13 -6.07
N ILE A 64 5.37 -1.99 -6.82
CA ILE A 64 4.19 -2.86 -6.69
C ILE A 64 4.58 -4.34 -6.82
N GLY A 65 5.43 -4.66 -7.81
CA GLY A 65 5.88 -6.03 -8.06
C GLY A 65 6.74 -6.61 -6.94
N ARG A 66 7.57 -5.77 -6.29
CA ARG A 66 8.34 -6.19 -5.10
C ARG A 66 7.39 -6.48 -3.95
N GLU A 67 6.53 -5.53 -3.60
CA GLU A 67 5.64 -5.67 -2.44
C GLU A 67 4.67 -6.86 -2.61
N ARG A 68 4.12 -7.07 -3.80
CA ARG A 68 3.27 -8.24 -4.09
C ARG A 68 3.95 -9.57 -3.78
N LYS A 69 5.28 -9.66 -3.97
CA LYS A 69 6.06 -10.89 -3.82
C LYS A 69 6.68 -11.04 -2.43
N THR A 70 6.94 -9.94 -1.73
CA THR A 70 7.77 -9.97 -0.51
C THR A 70 7.13 -9.35 0.72
N ASN A 71 6.06 -8.56 0.58
CA ASN A 71 5.46 -7.88 1.73
C ASN A 71 4.67 -8.89 2.58
N PRO A 72 5.04 -9.13 3.85
CA PRO A 72 4.41 -10.16 4.66
C PRO A 72 2.91 -9.91 4.86
N PHE A 73 2.48 -8.65 4.90
CA PHE A 73 1.06 -8.28 5.05
C PHE A 73 0.23 -8.49 3.77
N LEU A 74 0.88 -8.62 2.61
CA LEU A 74 0.22 -8.95 1.35
C LEU A 74 0.22 -10.45 1.09
N LEU A 75 1.20 -11.18 1.64
CA LEU A 75 1.30 -12.63 1.56
C LEU A 75 0.39 -13.34 2.58
N ASP A 76 0.28 -12.78 3.78
CA ASP A 76 -0.68 -13.21 4.81
C ASP A 76 -1.57 -12.04 5.23
N ARG A 77 -2.89 -12.20 5.04
CA ARG A 77 -3.92 -11.22 5.38
C ARG A 77 -4.68 -11.52 6.67
N SER A 78 -4.10 -12.33 7.55
CA SER A 78 -4.63 -12.61 8.89
C SER A 78 -4.95 -11.35 9.72
N TRP A 79 -4.28 -10.23 9.43
CA TRP A 79 -4.52 -8.92 10.06
C TRP A 79 -5.79 -8.18 9.58
N ALA A 80 -6.39 -8.59 8.46
CA ALA A 80 -7.50 -7.87 7.83
C ALA A 80 -8.90 -8.26 8.36
N GLY A 81 -8.96 -9.09 9.41
CA GLY A 81 -10.17 -9.62 10.04
C GLY A 81 -10.93 -8.61 10.90
#